data_AF-A0A379YCT0-F1
#
_entry.id   AF-A0A379YCT0-F1
#
_cell.length_a   1.000
_cell.length_b   1.000
_cell.length_c   1.000
_cell.angle_alpha   90.00
_cell.angle_beta   90.00
_cell.angle_gamma   90.00
#
_symmetry.space_group_name_H-M   'P 1'
#
loop_
_entity.id
_entity.type
_entity.pdbx_description
1 polymer ?
#
loop_
_entity_poly.entity_id
_entity_poly.type
_entity_poly.pdbx_seq_one_letter_code
_entity_poly.pdbx_strand_id
1 'polypeptide(L)'
;MLVNILSKKPRAASVRWLGATVLFTLLTSPAWAFSIDDVAKQAQDLAGKGFEAPKSNLPSQFREMKFADYQQIQFNHDKAYWSKLKTPFKLEFYHQGMYFDTPVKINEVTSTTVKQIKYSPDYFNFGSVKHDPDSVKKPRLRRFQGDLSDQQCG
;
A
#
# COMPACT_ATOMS: atom_id res chain seq x y z
N MET A 1 11.82 -62.17 -70.33
CA MET A 1 12.42 -61.40 -69.21
C MET A 1 11.34 -60.50 -68.62
N LEU A 2 11.30 -60.49 -67.29
CA LEU A 2 10.25 -60.00 -66.40
C LEU A 2 10.44 -58.50 -66.05
N VAL A 3 9.32 -57.80 -65.81
CA VAL A 3 9.12 -56.80 -64.70
C VAL A 3 9.74 -55.41 -64.92
N ASN A 4 9.16 -54.24 -64.57
CA ASN A 4 7.94 -53.82 -63.86
C ASN A 4 7.65 -52.36 -64.24
N ILE A 5 6.38 -51.95 -64.21
CA ILE A 5 5.95 -50.55 -64.22
C ILE A 5 6.03 -50.03 -62.78
N LEU A 6 6.90 -49.05 -62.49
CA LEU A 6 7.02 -48.42 -61.18
C LEU A 6 6.30 -47.06 -61.15
N SER A 7 5.08 -47.10 -60.61
CA SER A 7 4.27 -45.97 -60.18
C SER A 7 5.01 -45.10 -59.15
N LYS A 8 5.10 -43.79 -59.39
CA LYS A 8 5.56 -42.80 -58.40
C LYS A 8 4.34 -42.14 -57.74
N LYS A 9 4.11 -42.46 -56.47
CA LYS A 9 3.07 -41.83 -55.61
C LYS A 9 3.40 -40.36 -55.30
N PRO A 10 2.40 -39.49 -55.10
CA PRO A 10 2.61 -38.11 -54.69
C PRO A 10 3.05 -38.04 -53.23
N ARG A 11 4.04 -37.19 -52.98
CA ARG A 11 4.66 -36.97 -51.67
C ARG A 11 3.75 -36.05 -50.85
N ALA A 12 3.06 -36.62 -49.86
CA ALA A 12 2.30 -35.85 -48.88
C ALA A 12 3.26 -34.95 -48.08
N ALA A 13 3.15 -33.63 -48.24
CA ALA A 13 3.86 -32.67 -47.43
C ALA A 13 3.26 -32.64 -46.02
N SER A 14 4.09 -32.91 -45.02
CA SER A 14 3.72 -32.90 -43.60
C SER A 14 3.41 -31.48 -43.15
N VAL A 15 2.13 -31.14 -43.03
CA VAL A 15 1.65 -29.98 -42.25
C VAL A 15 1.84 -30.31 -40.77
N ARG A 16 2.99 -29.92 -40.21
CA ARG A 16 3.32 -30.15 -38.79
C ARG A 16 3.85 -28.89 -38.10
N TRP A 17 3.30 -27.70 -38.41
CA TRP A 17 3.74 -26.44 -37.77
C TRP A 17 2.57 -25.47 -37.48
N LEU A 18 1.41 -25.99 -37.09
CA LEU A 18 0.25 -25.15 -36.69
C LEU A 18 -0.28 -25.43 -35.27
N GLY A 19 0.24 -26.46 -34.58
CA GLY A 19 -0.25 -26.82 -33.24
C GLY A 19 0.40 -26.08 -32.07
N ALA A 20 1.58 -25.49 -32.24
CA ALA A 20 2.38 -24.98 -31.12
C ALA A 20 2.08 -23.52 -30.73
N THR A 21 1.39 -22.74 -31.57
CA THR A 21 1.22 -21.29 -31.33
C THR A 21 -0.05 -20.94 -30.54
N VAL A 22 -1.05 -21.83 -30.47
CA VAL A 22 -2.32 -21.54 -29.78
C VAL A 22 -2.23 -21.76 -28.26
N LEU A 23 -1.24 -22.50 -27.76
CA LEU A 23 -1.15 -22.85 -26.35
C LEU A 23 -0.48 -21.76 -25.47
N PHE A 24 0.12 -20.71 -26.05
CA PHE A 24 0.89 -19.72 -25.29
C PHE A 24 0.09 -18.47 -24.88
N THR A 25 -1.17 -18.30 -25.30
CA THR A 25 -1.97 -17.10 -25.03
C THR A 25 -2.86 -17.20 -23.79
N LEU A 26 -2.91 -18.34 -23.10
CA LEU A 26 -3.84 -18.59 -21.98
C LEU A 26 -3.30 -18.23 -20.59
N LEU A 27 -2.10 -17.64 -20.50
CA LEU A 27 -1.45 -17.32 -19.21
C LEU A 27 -1.52 -15.84 -18.80
N THR A 28 -2.25 -14.99 -19.53
CA THR A 28 -2.57 -13.64 -19.05
C THR A 28 -3.62 -13.75 -17.94
N SER A 29 -3.17 -13.99 -16.72
CA SER A 29 -3.97 -13.71 -15.53
C SER A 29 -4.14 -12.20 -15.45
N PRO A 30 -5.38 -11.67 -15.33
CA PRO A 30 -5.56 -10.27 -15.02
C PRO A 30 -4.89 -10.03 -13.67
N ALA A 31 -3.85 -9.20 -13.64
CA ALA A 31 -3.28 -8.73 -12.39
C ALA A 31 -4.40 -7.93 -11.69
N TRP A 32 -4.95 -8.48 -10.60
CA TRP A 32 -5.91 -7.78 -9.76
C TRP A 32 -5.19 -6.66 -9.03
N ALA A 33 -4.98 -5.55 -9.72
CA ALA A 33 -4.44 -4.33 -9.14
C ALA A 33 -5.53 -3.66 -8.30
N PHE A 34 -5.15 -3.14 -7.13
CA PHE A 34 -6.04 -2.37 -6.26
C PHE A 34 -6.69 -1.22 -7.04
N SER A 35 -8.01 -1.06 -6.91
CA SER A 35 -8.77 -0.02 -7.61
C SER A 35 -9.76 0.71 -6.70
N ILE A 36 -10.40 1.75 -7.25
CA ILE A 36 -11.48 2.46 -6.55
C ILE A 36 -12.69 1.56 -6.29
N ASP A 37 -12.89 0.51 -7.09
CA ASP A 37 -14.00 -0.44 -6.92
C ASP A 37 -13.85 -1.26 -5.65
N ASP A 38 -12.61 -1.58 -5.24
CA ASP A 38 -12.34 -2.25 -3.96
C ASP A 38 -12.80 -1.39 -2.78
N VAL A 39 -12.54 -0.08 -2.86
CA VAL A 39 -12.96 0.90 -1.84
C VAL A 39 -14.47 1.09 -1.87
N ALA A 40 -15.07 1.20 -3.05
CA ALA A 40 -16.51 1.36 -3.23
C ALA A 40 -17.27 0.15 -2.69
N LYS A 41 -16.78 -1.06 -2.95
CA LYS A 41 -17.33 -2.30 -2.41
C LYS A 41 -17.29 -2.31 -0.87
N GLN A 42 -16.15 -1.97 -0.27
CA GLN A 42 -16.05 -1.88 1.18
C GLN A 42 -17.01 -0.82 1.75
N ALA A 43 -17.14 0.33 1.09
CA ALA A 43 -18.07 1.38 1.50
C ALA A 43 -19.54 0.93 1.43
N GLN A 44 -19.92 0.21 0.36
CA GLN A 44 -21.26 -0.35 0.20
C GLN A 44 -21.57 -1.40 1.28
N ASP A 45 -20.62 -2.29 1.56
CA ASP A 45 -20.74 -3.31 2.62
C ASP A 45 -20.90 -2.68 4.02
N LEU A 46 -20.27 -1.53 4.28
CA LEU A 46 -20.41 -0.79 5.52
C LEU A 46 -21.72 0.00 5.58
N ALA A 47 -22.17 0.58 4.46
CA ALA A 47 -23.44 1.30 4.37
C ALA A 47 -24.65 0.39 4.60
N GLY A 48 -24.54 -0.90 4.27
CA GLY A 48 -25.55 -1.92 4.56
C GLY A 48 -25.63 -2.35 6.03
N LYS A 49 -24.75 -1.86 6.90
CA LYS A 49 -24.68 -2.20 8.33
C LYS A 49 -25.09 -1.00 9.19
N GLY A 50 -25.46 -1.26 10.45
CA GLY A 50 -25.63 -0.21 11.44
C GLY A 50 -24.32 0.55 11.68
N PHE A 51 -24.41 1.86 11.92
CA PHE A 51 -23.23 2.68 12.21
C PHE A 51 -22.52 2.21 13.49
N GLU A 52 -21.23 1.92 13.37
CA GLU A 52 -20.36 1.62 14.52
C GLU A 52 -19.46 2.83 14.82
N ALA A 53 -19.68 3.45 15.99
CA ALA A 53 -18.85 4.57 16.42
C ALA A 53 -17.38 4.14 16.62
N PRO A 54 -16.41 4.89 16.09
CA PRO A 54 -15.00 4.59 16.29
C PRO A 54 -14.63 4.58 17.78
N LYS A 55 -13.91 3.55 18.21
CA LYS A 55 -13.42 3.44 19.59
C LYS A 55 -12.03 4.03 19.68
N SER A 56 -11.82 4.90 20.66
CA SER A 56 -10.49 5.44 20.93
C SER A 56 -9.56 4.36 21.48
N ASN A 57 -8.37 4.27 20.90
CA ASN A 57 -7.25 3.46 21.38
C ASN A 57 -6.22 4.28 22.17
N LEU A 58 -6.48 5.58 22.37
CA LEU A 58 -5.51 6.52 22.91
C LEU A 58 -5.43 6.37 24.44
N PRO A 59 -4.24 6.16 25.03
CA PRO A 59 -4.06 6.20 26.48
C PRO A 59 -4.44 7.57 27.07
N SER A 60 -4.89 7.59 28.32
CA SER A 60 -5.31 8.83 29.01
C SER A 60 -4.23 9.91 28.97
N GLN A 61 -2.96 9.55 29.15
CA GLN A 61 -1.83 10.48 29.09
C GLN A 61 -1.73 11.28 27.78
N PHE A 62 -2.14 10.72 26.65
CA PHE A 62 -2.16 11.44 25.37
C PHE A 62 -3.50 12.11 25.09
N ARG A 63 -4.60 11.57 25.63
CA ARG A 63 -5.95 12.17 25.50
C ARG A 63 -6.08 13.44 26.32
N GLU A 64 -5.55 13.45 27.53
CA GLU A 64 -5.64 14.55 28.51
C GLU A 64 -4.45 15.51 28.43
N MET A 65 -3.59 15.32 27.43
CA MET A 65 -2.41 16.15 27.19
C MET A 65 -2.79 17.62 26.93
N LYS A 66 -1.97 18.55 27.44
CA LYS A 66 -2.15 19.99 27.16
C LYS A 66 -1.68 20.33 25.75
N PHE A 67 -2.28 21.37 25.17
CA PHE A 67 -1.90 21.85 23.84
C PHE A 67 -0.40 22.15 23.70
N ALA A 68 0.22 22.75 24.73
CA ALA A 68 1.64 23.05 24.74
C ALA A 68 2.54 21.79 24.67
N ASP A 69 2.09 20.68 25.26
CA ASP A 69 2.80 19.40 25.18
C ASP A 69 2.60 18.77 23.79
N TYR A 70 1.39 18.84 23.24
CA TYR A 70 1.11 18.33 21.90
C TYR A 70 1.94 19.03 20.81
N GLN A 71 2.15 20.35 20.92
CA GLN A 71 2.98 21.12 20.00
C GLN A 71 4.46 20.71 20.01
N GLN A 72 4.94 20.09 21.08
CA GLN A 72 6.30 19.56 21.15
C GLN A 72 6.46 18.25 20.37
N ILE A 73 5.36 17.53 20.11
CA ILE A 73 5.39 16.28 19.34
C ILE A 73 5.48 16.64 17.86
N GLN A 74 6.70 16.59 17.33
CA GLN A 74 7.00 16.94 15.95
C GLN A 74 7.38 15.71 15.15
N PHE A 75 7.02 15.68 13.87
CA PHE A 75 7.48 14.63 12.97
C PHE A 75 8.99 14.74 12.78
N ASN A 76 9.68 13.61 12.74
CA ASN A 76 11.09 13.55 12.42
C ASN A 76 11.23 13.52 10.88
N HIS A 77 11.57 14.66 10.27
CA HIS A 77 11.69 14.82 8.82
C HIS A 77 12.71 13.84 8.17
N ASP A 78 13.74 13.41 8.90
CA ASP A 78 14.70 12.39 8.43
C ASP A 78 14.05 10.99 8.30
N LYS A 79 12.88 10.80 8.90
CA LYS A 79 12.08 9.58 8.88
C LYS A 79 10.89 9.67 7.93
N ALA A 80 10.83 10.70 7.07
CA ALA A 80 9.81 10.81 6.03
C ALA A 80 9.67 9.50 5.24
N TYR A 81 8.44 9.03 5.08
CA TYR A 81 8.15 7.84 4.30
C TYR A 81 8.57 8.10 2.85
N TRP A 82 9.14 7.09 2.19
CA TRP A 82 9.75 7.19 0.86
C TRP A 82 10.98 8.10 0.72
N SER A 83 11.56 8.60 1.81
CA SER A 83 12.83 9.36 1.78
C SER A 83 13.99 8.67 1.07
N LYS A 84 13.98 7.32 1.03
CA LYS A 84 15.01 6.50 0.39
C LYS A 84 14.65 6.06 -1.04
N LEU A 85 13.45 6.38 -1.51
CA LEU A 85 13.00 6.02 -2.85
C LEU A 85 13.34 7.15 -3.84
N LYS A 86 13.55 6.79 -5.10
CA LYS A 86 13.79 7.76 -6.18
C LYS A 86 12.47 8.37 -6.66
N THR A 87 11.85 9.17 -5.81
CA THR A 87 10.58 9.85 -6.04
C THR A 87 10.62 11.26 -5.45
N PRO A 88 9.97 12.26 -6.08
CA PRO A 88 9.84 13.59 -5.49
C PRO A 88 8.86 13.59 -4.29
N PHE A 89 8.05 12.54 -4.11
CA PHE A 89 7.06 12.49 -3.04
C PHE A 89 7.62 11.92 -1.74
N LYS A 90 7.35 12.62 -0.64
CA LYS A 90 7.60 12.16 0.73
C LYS A 90 6.28 12.17 1.50
N LEU A 91 6.13 11.26 2.46
CA LEU A 91 4.98 11.28 3.37
C LEU A 91 5.43 11.55 4.80
N GLU A 92 4.75 12.47 5.44
CA GLU A 92 4.88 12.76 6.86
C GLU A 92 3.59 12.38 7.57
N PHE A 93 3.71 12.01 8.84
CA PHE A 93 2.58 11.52 9.62
C PHE A 93 2.31 12.43 10.82
N TYR A 94 1.07 12.41 11.29
CA TYR A 94 0.66 13.11 12.50
C TYR A 94 0.36 12.14 13.62
N HIS A 95 0.87 12.45 14.81
CA HIS A 95 0.64 11.71 16.04
C HIS A 95 -0.77 11.96 16.59
N GLN A 96 -1.40 10.92 17.17
CA GLN A 96 -2.67 11.07 17.89
C GLN A 96 -2.49 11.79 19.23
N GLY A 97 -3.44 12.59 19.66
CA GLY A 97 -3.32 13.36 20.89
C GLY A 97 -4.46 14.32 21.07
N MET A 98 -4.75 14.67 22.32
CA MET A 98 -5.87 15.54 22.68
C MET A 98 -7.18 15.00 22.09
N TYR A 99 -7.86 15.82 21.28
CA TYR A 99 -9.11 15.49 20.59
C TYR A 99 -8.95 14.54 19.40
N PHE A 100 -7.71 14.20 19.00
CA PHE A 100 -7.44 13.29 17.88
C PHE A 100 -7.25 11.86 18.38
N ASP A 101 -8.32 11.31 18.92
CA ASP A 101 -8.32 10.04 19.63
C ASP A 101 -8.84 8.86 18.79
N THR A 102 -9.34 9.17 17.59
CA THR A 102 -9.83 8.21 16.60
C THR A 102 -8.71 7.85 15.62
N PRO A 103 -8.36 6.56 15.48
CA PRO A 103 -7.25 6.16 14.63
C PRO A 103 -7.64 6.05 13.16
N VAL A 104 -6.70 6.33 12.26
CA VAL A 104 -6.83 6.02 10.83
C VAL A 104 -5.88 4.90 10.42
N LYS A 105 -6.32 4.06 9.49
CA LYS A 105 -5.48 3.06 8.83
C LYS A 105 -4.98 3.66 7.52
N ILE A 106 -3.67 3.64 7.31
CA ILE A 106 -3.02 4.12 6.10
C ILE A 106 -2.33 2.92 5.45
N ASN A 107 -2.59 2.70 4.17
CA ASN A 107 -1.99 1.62 3.40
C ASN A 107 -1.17 2.21 2.24
N GLU A 108 -0.01 1.62 2.00
CA GLU A 108 0.77 1.79 0.77
C GLU A 108 0.30 0.77 -0.26
N VAL A 109 0.02 1.24 -1.47
CA VAL A 109 -0.34 0.40 -2.61
C VAL A 109 0.80 0.45 -3.61
N THR A 110 1.36 -0.71 -3.92
CA THR A 110 2.40 -0.89 -4.94
C THR A 110 1.85 -1.68 -6.13
N SER A 111 2.65 -1.91 -7.17
CA SER A 111 2.24 -2.73 -8.32
C SER A 111 1.92 -4.19 -7.96
N THR A 112 2.38 -4.66 -6.80
CA THR A 112 2.27 -6.09 -6.40
C THR A 112 1.56 -6.30 -5.08
N THR A 113 1.49 -5.30 -4.21
CA THR A 113 1.04 -5.48 -2.83
C THR A 113 0.34 -4.24 -2.27
N VAL A 114 -0.60 -4.48 -1.35
CA VAL A 114 -1.18 -3.47 -0.46
C VAL A 114 -0.68 -3.75 0.95
N LYS A 115 0.06 -2.82 1.54
CA LYS A 115 0.69 -2.98 2.86
C LYS A 115 0.28 -1.86 3.80
N GLN A 116 -0.16 -2.21 5.00
CA GLN A 116 -0.43 -1.21 6.02
C GLN A 116 0.86 -0.53 6.49
N ILE A 117 0.87 0.79 6.46
CA ILE A 117 1.89 1.60 7.12
C ILE A 117 1.60 1.57 8.62
N LYS A 118 2.47 0.90 9.37
CA LYS A 118 2.35 0.79 10.82
C LYS A 118 2.83 2.08 11.47
N TYR A 119 2.16 2.47 12.53
CA TYR A 119 2.66 3.50 13.43
C TYR A 119 3.99 3.03 14.05
N SER A 120 4.95 3.96 14.16
CA SER A 120 6.16 3.80 14.94
C SER A 120 6.39 5.09 15.74
N PRO A 121 6.75 5.02 17.03
CA PRO A 121 7.13 6.22 17.78
C PRO A 121 8.39 6.88 17.20
N ASP A 122 9.25 6.13 16.49
CA ASP A 122 10.47 6.66 15.88
C ASP A 122 10.23 7.72 14.79
N TYR A 123 8.98 7.81 14.28
CA TYR A 123 8.58 8.88 13.37
C TYR A 123 8.47 10.24 14.06
N PHE A 124 8.50 10.29 15.39
CA PHE A 124 8.18 11.49 16.15
C PHE A 124 9.26 11.81 17.17
N ASN A 125 9.55 13.10 17.30
CA ASN A 125 10.32 13.65 18.39
C ASN A 125 9.34 14.16 19.45
N PHE A 126 9.40 13.60 20.66
CA PHE A 126 8.47 13.94 21.75
C PHE A 126 8.94 15.12 22.62
N GLY A 127 10.11 15.69 22.34
CA GLY A 127 10.67 16.81 23.10
C GLY A 127 10.75 16.50 24.61
N SER A 128 10.19 17.40 25.42
CA SER A 128 10.16 17.27 26.89
C SER A 128 8.86 16.65 27.42
N VAL A 129 8.00 16.13 26.54
CA VAL A 129 6.74 15.49 26.93
C VAL A 129 7.03 14.26 27.77
N LYS A 130 6.52 14.23 29.01
CA LYS A 130 6.63 13.04 29.86
C LYS A 130 5.72 11.94 29.31
N HIS A 131 6.30 10.79 28.99
CA HIS A 131 5.58 9.64 28.48
C HIS A 131 6.24 8.35 28.96
N ASP A 132 5.44 7.31 29.14
CA ASP A 132 5.98 5.97 29.44
C ASP A 132 6.42 5.29 28.13
N PRO A 133 7.55 4.54 28.13
CA PRO A 133 8.04 3.85 26.93
C PRO A 133 7.04 2.90 26.26
N ASP A 134 6.11 2.35 27.03
CA ASP A 134 5.08 1.45 26.50
C ASP A 134 3.82 2.18 26.04
N SER A 135 3.58 3.38 26.58
CA SER A 135 2.44 4.19 26.19
C SER A 135 2.61 4.78 24.80
N VAL A 136 3.83 5.16 24.41
CA VAL A 136 4.12 5.67 23.05
C VAL A 136 3.93 4.64 21.94
N LYS A 137 3.80 3.34 22.25
CA LYS A 137 3.58 2.27 21.26
C LYS A 137 2.11 2.04 20.91
N LYS A 138 1.19 2.59 21.71
CA LYS A 138 -0.26 2.37 21.60
C LYS A 138 -0.98 3.30 20.59
N PRO A 139 -0.56 4.57 20.42
CA PRO A 139 -1.09 5.43 19.38
C PRO A 139 -1.02 4.82 17.98
N ARG A 140 -1.84 5.33 17.09
CA ARG A 140 -1.84 5.07 15.66
C ARG A 140 -1.62 6.39 14.93
N LEU A 141 -1.49 6.32 13.61
CA LEU A 141 -1.40 7.52 12.78
C LEU A 141 -2.76 8.23 12.76
N ARG A 142 -2.74 9.56 12.80
CA ARG A 142 -3.94 10.42 12.72
C ARG A 142 -4.28 10.81 11.28
N ARG A 143 -3.25 11.15 10.50
CA ARG A 143 -3.30 11.66 9.13
C ARG A 143 -1.89 11.55 8.54
N PHE A 144 -1.79 11.59 7.21
CA PHE A 144 -0.54 11.86 6.52
C PHE A 144 -0.62 13.15 5.68
N GLN A 145 0.51 13.79 5.48
CA GLN A 145 0.71 14.87 4.51
C GLN A 145 1.70 14.38 3.45
N GLY A 146 1.36 14.61 2.18
CA GLY A 146 2.32 14.45 1.09
C GLY A 146 3.12 15.72 0.93
N ASP A 147 4.44 15.62 1.01
CA ASP A 147 5.35 16.71 0.70
C ASP A 147 6.05 16.44 -0.64
N LEU A 148 6.14 17.48 -1.46
CA LEU A 148 6.95 17.44 -2.66
C LEU A 148 8.34 17.88 -2.23
N SER A 149 9.26 16.92 -2.16
CA SER A 149 10.66 17.26 -2.01
C SER A 149 11.03 18.15 -3.18
N ASP A 150 11.38 19.41 -2.89
CA ASP A 150 12.00 20.32 -3.83
C ASP A 150 13.24 19.62 -4.38
N GLN A 151 13.09 18.96 -5.54
CA GLN A 151 14.23 18.55 -6.31
C GLN A 151 14.85 19.87 -6.76
N GLN A 152 15.95 20.25 -6.11
CA GLN A 152 16.86 21.24 -6.64
C GLN A 152 17.06 20.91 -8.12
N CYS A 153 16.52 21.76 -8.99
CA CYS A 153 16.96 21.86 -10.37
C CYS A 153 18.47 22.08 -10.32
N GLY A 154 19.24 21.03 -10.61
CA GLY A 154 20.69 21.03 -10.73
C GLY A 154 21.07 20.36 -12.03
#